data_AF-A0A139Q7F1-F1
#
_entry.id   AF-A0A139Q7F1-F1
#
_cell.length_a   1.000
_cell.length_b   1.000
_cell.length_c   1.000
_cell.angle_alpha   90.00
_cell.angle_beta   90.00
_cell.angle_gamma   90.00
#
_symmetry.space_group_name_H-M   'P 1'
#
loop_
_entity.id
_entity.type
_entity.pdbx_description
1 polymer ?
#
loop_
_entity_poly.entity_id
_entity_poly.type
_entity_poly.pdbx_seq_one_letter_code
_entity_poly.pdbx_strand_id
1 'polypeptide(L)'
;MSEKSQWGSKLGFILASAGSAIGLGAVWKFPYMTAANGGGGFLLVFLISTILIGFPLLLAEFALGRSAGVSAIITFGKLGKNNKYNFIGWIGAFALFILLSFYSVIGGWILVYLGIEFGKLFQLGGTGDYAQLFTSIISNPAIALGAQASFILLNIFIVSRGVQKGIERASKVMMPLLFIIFVVIIGRSLSLPNAMEGVLYFLKPDFSKLTSAGLLYALGQSFFALSLGGYSYADLCFLLGQENQSGPVRYFHRSHEHLGFHHGGTSHFPSHVSFQYPVGRGTKPALYHLASTL
;
A
#
# COMPACT_ATOMS: atom_id res chain seq x y z
N MET A 1 23.61 14.92 20.97
CA MET A 1 23.05 13.64 20.48
C MET A 1 21.60 13.90 20.10
N SER A 2 21.23 13.89 18.81
CA SER A 2 19.81 14.02 18.47
C SER A 2 19.08 12.78 18.99
N GLU A 3 18.05 12.98 19.83
CA GLU A 3 17.15 11.90 20.19
C GLU A 3 16.70 11.18 18.92
N LYS A 4 16.98 9.88 18.81
CA LYS A 4 16.47 9.08 17.70
C LYS A 4 14.95 9.14 17.81
N SER A 5 14.25 9.51 16.74
CA SER A 5 12.79 9.53 16.70
C SER A 5 12.24 8.10 16.83
N GLN A 6 11.91 7.70 18.05
CA GLN A 6 11.35 6.39 18.35
C GLN A 6 9.82 6.38 18.22
N TRP A 7 9.20 5.21 18.03
CA TRP A 7 7.75 5.08 18.14
C TRP A 7 7.27 5.37 19.58
N GLY A 8 6.11 6.02 19.70
CA GLY A 8 5.48 6.29 21.00
C GLY A 8 4.70 5.09 21.53
N SER A 9 4.33 4.12 20.67
CA SER A 9 3.62 2.91 21.09
C SER A 9 3.79 1.74 20.10
N LYS A 10 3.67 0.50 20.61
CA LYS A 10 3.65 -0.72 19.80
C LYS A 10 2.50 -0.71 18.78
N LEU A 11 1.32 -0.25 19.19
CA LEU A 11 0.16 -0.10 18.30
C LEU A 11 0.44 0.91 17.18
N GLY A 12 1.12 2.01 17.51
CA GLY A 12 1.54 3.02 16.53
C GLY A 12 2.45 2.44 15.45
N PHE A 13 3.44 1.63 15.85
CA PHE A 13 4.29 0.90 14.92
C PHE A 13 3.48 -0.06 14.04
N ILE A 14 2.64 -0.92 14.63
CA ILE A 14 1.85 -1.91 13.89
C ILE A 14 0.95 -1.23 12.85
N LEU A 15 0.24 -0.16 13.24
CA LEU A 15 -0.64 0.58 12.34
C LEU A 15 0.14 1.31 11.24
N ALA A 16 1.34 1.84 11.52
CA ALA A 16 2.17 2.45 10.51
C ALA A 16 2.77 1.43 9.53
N SER A 17 3.20 0.26 10.02
CA SER A 17 3.61 -0.86 9.17
C SER A 17 2.47 -1.35 8.30
N ALA A 18 1.27 -1.49 8.86
CA ALA A 18 0.07 -1.85 8.10
C ALA A 18 -0.28 -0.77 7.06
N GLY A 19 -0.14 0.52 7.40
CA GLY A 19 -0.34 1.63 6.46
C GLY A 19 0.70 1.68 5.34
N SER A 20 1.93 1.23 5.58
CA SER A 20 2.94 1.06 4.53
C SER A 20 2.54 -0.02 3.53
N ALA A 21 2.02 -1.15 4.00
CA ALA A 21 1.56 -2.26 3.15
C ALA A 21 0.25 -1.92 2.42
N ILE A 22 -0.70 -1.28 3.11
CA ILE A 22 -2.04 -0.98 2.60
C ILE A 22 -2.01 0.39 1.91
N GLY A 23 -1.64 0.39 0.63
CA GLY A 23 -1.59 1.58 -0.21
C GLY A 23 -2.69 1.65 -1.28
N LEU A 24 -2.62 2.69 -2.11
CA LEU A 24 -3.52 2.90 -3.25
C LEU A 24 -3.55 1.71 -4.21
N GLY A 25 -2.43 1.01 -4.36
CA GLY A 25 -2.34 -0.19 -5.20
C GLY A 25 -3.29 -1.32 -4.79
N ALA A 26 -3.64 -1.44 -3.51
CA ALA A 26 -4.60 -2.45 -3.04
C ALA A 26 -6.04 -2.13 -3.45
N VAL A 27 -6.39 -0.83 -3.56
CA VAL A 27 -7.76 -0.37 -3.84
C VAL A 27 -8.11 -0.51 -5.31
N TRP A 28 -7.26 -0.02 -6.22
CA TRP A 28 -7.62 0.06 -7.64
C TRP A 28 -6.80 -0.88 -8.53
N LYS A 29 -5.49 -0.97 -8.29
CA LYS A 29 -4.58 -1.73 -9.17
C LYS A 29 -4.77 -3.22 -8.98
N PHE A 30 -4.87 -3.69 -7.73
CA PHE A 30 -5.01 -5.10 -7.44
C PHE A 30 -6.29 -5.72 -8.02
N PRO A 31 -7.49 -5.14 -7.82
CA PRO A 31 -8.70 -5.66 -8.44
C PRO A 31 -8.64 -5.63 -9.97
N TYR A 32 -8.10 -4.56 -10.56
CA TYR A 32 -7.91 -4.45 -12.00
C TYR A 32 -7.00 -5.58 -12.54
N MET A 33 -5.84 -5.78 -11.93
CA MET A 33 -4.89 -6.81 -12.36
C MET A 33 -5.49 -8.21 -12.19
N THR A 34 -6.20 -8.44 -11.08
CA THR A 34 -6.90 -9.71 -10.84
C THR A 34 -7.95 -9.97 -11.90
N ALA A 35 -8.82 -8.99 -12.18
CA ALA A 35 -9.87 -9.13 -13.17
C ALA A 35 -9.32 -9.32 -14.59
N ALA A 36 -8.26 -8.61 -14.95
CA ALA A 36 -7.63 -8.66 -16.27
C ALA A 36 -6.79 -9.93 -16.52
N ASN A 37 -6.40 -10.68 -15.48
CA ASN A 37 -5.49 -11.82 -15.59
C ASN A 37 -6.10 -13.15 -15.11
N GLY A 38 -7.42 -13.32 -15.22
CA GLY A 38 -8.08 -14.60 -14.92
C GLY A 38 -8.67 -14.73 -13.51
N GLY A 39 -8.97 -13.61 -12.85
CA GLY A 39 -9.74 -13.57 -11.61
C GLY A 39 -9.08 -14.39 -10.50
N GLY A 40 -9.79 -15.40 -10.00
CA GLY A 40 -9.32 -16.26 -8.91
C GLY A 40 -8.01 -16.99 -9.21
N GLY A 41 -7.67 -17.23 -10.49
CA GLY A 41 -6.40 -17.86 -10.88
C GLY A 41 -5.21 -16.95 -10.57
N PHE A 42 -5.33 -15.67 -10.94
CA PHE A 42 -4.35 -14.64 -10.59
C PHE A 42 -4.26 -14.44 -9.08
N LEU A 43 -5.41 -14.35 -8.40
CA LEU A 43 -5.47 -14.21 -6.95
C LEU A 43 -4.71 -15.33 -6.23
N LEU A 44 -4.91 -16.59 -6.66
CA LEU A 44 -4.23 -17.72 -6.04
C LEU A 44 -2.71 -17.64 -6.23
N VAL A 45 -2.25 -17.34 -7.44
CA VAL A 45 -0.80 -17.19 -7.70
C VAL A 45 -0.21 -16.02 -6.92
N PHE A 46 -0.93 -14.91 -6.81
CA PHE A 46 -0.56 -13.79 -5.95
C PHE A 46 -0.40 -14.25 -4.50
N LEU A 47 -1.39 -14.93 -3.93
CA LEU A 47 -1.34 -15.42 -2.54
C LEU A 47 -0.19 -16.40 -2.30
N ILE A 48 0.03 -17.34 -3.22
CA ILE A 48 1.16 -18.28 -3.15
C ILE A 48 2.48 -17.53 -3.21
N SER A 49 2.63 -16.58 -4.13
CA SER A 49 3.83 -15.74 -4.25
C SER A 49 4.06 -14.91 -2.99
N THR A 50 3.00 -14.37 -2.39
CA THR A 50 3.05 -13.61 -1.15
C THR A 50 3.50 -14.47 0.01
N ILE A 51 2.96 -15.68 0.17
CA ILE A 51 3.32 -16.54 1.31
C ILE A 51 4.71 -17.15 1.14
N LEU A 52 5.04 -17.64 -0.06
CA LEU A 52 6.27 -18.41 -0.29
C LEU A 52 7.50 -17.54 -0.60
N ILE A 53 7.30 -16.33 -1.11
CA ILE A 53 8.41 -15.44 -1.54
C ILE A 53 8.33 -14.12 -0.80
N GLY A 54 7.19 -13.43 -0.88
CA GLY A 54 7.02 -12.10 -0.31
C GLY A 54 7.23 -12.07 1.20
N PHE A 55 6.60 -12.97 1.94
CA PHE A 55 6.66 -13.03 3.39
C PHE A 55 8.05 -13.38 3.92
N PRO A 56 8.77 -14.39 3.39
CA PRO A 56 10.18 -14.61 3.75
C PRO A 56 11.08 -13.40 3.49
N LEU A 57 10.89 -12.70 2.37
CA LEU A 57 11.67 -11.49 2.06
C LEU A 57 11.33 -10.33 3.01
N LEU A 58 10.06 -10.17 3.38
CA LEU A 58 9.62 -9.20 4.38
C LEU A 58 10.32 -9.46 5.73
N LEU A 59 10.35 -10.71 6.18
CA LEU A 59 11.07 -11.11 7.40
C LEU A 59 12.57 -10.83 7.29
N ALA A 60 13.17 -11.03 6.12
CA ALA A 60 14.57 -10.70 5.88
C ALA A 60 14.84 -9.19 6.00
N GLU A 61 13.99 -8.32 5.43
CA GLU A 61 14.12 -6.86 5.58
C GLU A 61 14.00 -6.42 7.04
N PHE A 62 13.04 -6.99 7.78
CA PHE A 62 12.91 -6.72 9.21
C PHE A 62 14.15 -7.17 10.01
N ALA A 63 14.67 -8.36 9.72
CA ALA A 63 15.88 -8.88 10.36
C ALA A 63 17.11 -8.02 10.06
N LEU A 64 17.24 -7.52 8.82
CA LEU A 64 18.30 -6.59 8.42
C LEU A 64 18.21 -5.27 9.19
N GLY A 65 17.03 -4.65 9.25
CA GLY A 65 16.84 -3.40 10.01
C GLY A 65 17.11 -3.55 11.50
N ARG A 66 16.59 -4.63 12.12
CA ARG A 66 16.78 -4.92 13.54
C ARG A 66 18.24 -5.22 13.89
N SER A 67 18.97 -5.92 13.02
CA SER A 67 20.38 -6.27 13.26
C SER A 67 21.32 -5.09 13.00
N ALA A 68 21.07 -4.28 11.97
CA ALA A 68 21.93 -3.16 11.63
C ALA A 68 21.70 -1.95 12.54
N GLY A 69 20.47 -1.65 12.94
CA GLY A 69 20.14 -0.51 13.81
C GLY A 69 20.59 0.84 13.22
N VAL A 70 20.61 0.94 11.90
CA VAL A 70 20.90 2.15 11.09
C VAL A 70 19.89 2.19 9.93
N SER A 71 19.88 3.29 9.17
CA SER A 71 18.99 3.42 8.01
C SER A 71 19.26 2.35 6.95
N ALA A 72 18.26 2.05 6.12
CA ALA A 72 18.33 1.09 5.03
C ALA A 72 19.51 1.36 4.08
N ILE A 73 19.82 2.63 3.81
CA ILE A 73 20.93 3.04 2.94
C ILE A 73 22.28 2.54 3.47
N ILE A 74 22.48 2.57 4.79
CA ILE A 74 23.78 2.26 5.43
C ILE A 74 23.83 0.81 5.94
N THR A 75 22.68 0.15 6.04
CA THR A 75 22.52 -1.21 6.59
C THR A 75 23.48 -2.21 5.97
N PHE A 76 23.57 -2.23 4.64
CA PHE A 76 24.39 -3.19 3.90
C PHE A 76 25.89 -2.99 4.12
N GLY A 77 26.38 -1.76 4.14
CA GLY A 77 27.79 -1.50 4.39
C GLY A 77 28.20 -1.75 5.83
N LYS A 78 27.30 -1.51 6.79
CA LYS A 78 27.52 -1.85 8.21
C LYS A 78 27.62 -3.37 8.41
N LEU A 79 26.63 -4.13 7.92
CA LEU A 79 26.59 -5.58 8.11
C LEU A 79 27.66 -6.30 7.29
N GLY A 80 27.93 -5.84 6.06
CA GLY A 80 28.99 -6.38 5.21
C GLY A 80 30.39 -5.83 5.50
N LYS A 81 30.57 -4.98 6.52
CA LYS A 81 31.84 -4.33 6.91
C LYS A 81 32.55 -3.64 5.74
N ASN A 82 31.80 -3.14 4.76
CA ASN A 82 32.33 -2.47 3.58
C ASN A 82 31.31 -1.47 3.03
N ASN A 83 31.66 -0.18 3.08
CA ASN A 83 30.78 0.90 2.65
C ASN A 83 30.31 0.82 1.20
N LYS A 84 31.02 0.07 0.32
CA LYS A 84 30.59 -0.15 -1.08
C LYS A 84 29.24 -0.86 -1.16
N TYR A 85 28.89 -1.70 -0.17
CA TYR A 85 27.60 -2.38 -0.15
C TYR A 85 26.42 -1.45 0.13
N ASN A 86 26.65 -0.22 0.60
CA ASN A 86 25.59 0.80 0.74
C ASN A 86 24.92 1.14 -0.60
N PHE A 87 25.57 0.85 -1.73
CA PHE A 87 24.94 0.99 -3.05
C PHE A 87 23.64 0.19 -3.17
N ILE A 88 23.52 -0.97 -2.50
CA ILE A 88 22.29 -1.77 -2.48
C ILE A 88 21.14 -0.98 -1.84
N GLY A 89 21.40 -0.30 -0.72
CA GLY A 89 20.41 0.56 -0.07
C GLY A 89 20.03 1.77 -0.94
N TRP A 90 20.97 2.32 -1.71
CA TRP A 90 20.69 3.38 -2.68
C TRP A 90 19.79 2.93 -3.83
N ILE A 91 19.90 1.69 -4.31
CA ILE A 91 18.96 1.13 -5.30
C ILE A 91 17.54 1.15 -4.73
N GLY A 92 17.35 0.72 -3.48
CA GLY A 92 16.05 0.75 -2.82
C GLY A 92 15.51 2.17 -2.65
N ALA A 93 16.34 3.11 -2.21
CA ALA A 93 15.97 4.52 -2.10
C ALA A 93 15.55 5.12 -3.45
N PHE A 94 16.26 4.79 -4.53
CA PHE A 94 15.92 5.22 -5.88
C PHE A 94 14.61 4.59 -6.38
N ALA A 95 14.36 3.32 -6.07
CA ALA A 95 13.09 2.67 -6.38
C ALA A 95 11.91 3.35 -5.65
N LEU A 96 12.07 3.72 -4.37
CA LEU A 96 11.08 4.48 -3.61
C LEU A 96 10.89 5.90 -4.15
N PHE A 97 11.94 6.54 -4.66
CA PHE A 97 11.84 7.83 -5.34
C PHE A 97 10.99 7.75 -6.61
N ILE A 98 11.23 6.74 -7.46
CA ILE A 98 10.39 6.48 -8.63
C ILE A 98 8.95 6.18 -8.20
N LEU A 99 8.76 5.37 -7.16
CA LEU A 99 7.45 5.05 -6.60
C LEU A 99 6.68 6.32 -6.23
N LEU A 100 7.31 7.22 -5.47
CA LEU A 100 6.71 8.48 -5.04
C LEU A 100 6.36 9.40 -6.22
N SER A 101 7.14 9.38 -7.30
CA SER A 101 6.91 10.24 -8.47
C SER A 101 5.52 10.04 -9.09
N PHE A 102 5.07 8.79 -9.25
CA PHE A 102 3.74 8.50 -9.79
C PHE A 102 2.67 8.35 -8.69
N TYR A 103 3.04 7.92 -7.48
CA TYR A 103 2.10 7.88 -6.34
C TYR A 103 1.57 9.25 -6.00
N SER A 104 2.42 10.28 -6.07
CA SER A 104 2.02 11.66 -5.79
C SER A 104 0.99 12.20 -6.78
N VAL A 105 1.06 11.77 -8.05
CA VAL A 105 0.07 12.14 -9.07
C VAL A 105 -1.31 11.56 -8.71
N ILE A 106 -1.36 10.25 -8.41
CA ILE A 106 -2.61 9.57 -8.03
C ILE A 106 -3.15 10.14 -6.72
N GLY A 107 -2.28 10.38 -5.74
CA GLY A 107 -2.62 11.05 -4.48
C GLY A 107 -3.22 12.44 -4.70
N GLY A 108 -2.68 13.20 -5.65
CA GLY A 108 -3.23 14.49 -6.07
C GLY A 108 -4.66 14.36 -6.60
N TRP A 109 -4.92 13.38 -7.50
CA TRP A 109 -6.27 13.15 -8.00
C TRP A 109 -7.26 12.85 -6.87
N ILE A 110 -6.85 12.07 -5.86
CA ILE A 110 -7.70 11.79 -4.69
C ILE A 110 -8.06 13.07 -3.94
N LEU A 111 -7.10 13.99 -3.74
CA LEU A 111 -7.40 15.28 -3.11
C LEU A 111 -8.38 16.12 -3.92
N VAL A 112 -8.28 16.10 -5.25
CA VAL A 112 -9.24 16.79 -6.14
C VAL A 112 -10.63 16.19 -5.98
N TYR A 113 -10.77 14.87 -6.04
CA TYR A 113 -12.07 14.21 -5.86
C TYR A 113 -12.64 14.45 -4.46
N LEU A 114 -11.82 14.41 -3.41
CA LEU A 114 -12.26 14.75 -2.06
C LEU A 114 -12.79 16.19 -1.98
N GLY A 115 -12.11 17.15 -2.61
CA GLY A 115 -12.57 18.54 -2.67
C GLY A 115 -13.88 18.71 -3.42
N ILE A 116 -14.05 18.01 -4.54
CA ILE A 116 -15.29 18.02 -5.33
C ILE A 116 -16.45 17.42 -4.53
N GLU A 117 -16.27 16.26 -3.92
CA GLU A 117 -17.31 15.62 -3.11
C GLU A 117 -17.66 16.43 -1.86
N PHE A 118 -16.66 17.10 -1.25
CA PHE A 118 -16.91 18.03 -0.15
C PHE A 118 -17.69 19.27 -0.62
N GLY A 119 -17.38 19.82 -1.80
CA GLY A 119 -18.12 20.94 -2.40
C GLY A 119 -19.59 20.60 -2.66
N LYS A 120 -19.88 19.38 -3.11
CA LYS A 120 -21.26 18.89 -3.31
C LYS A 120 -22.10 18.92 -2.03
N LEU A 121 -21.49 18.72 -0.85
CA LEU A 121 -22.20 18.86 0.44
C LEU A 121 -22.75 20.27 0.66
N PHE A 122 -22.11 21.28 0.08
CA PHE A 122 -22.52 22.68 0.10
C PHE A 122 -23.27 23.11 -1.16
N GLN A 123 -23.72 22.15 -1.98
CA GLN A 123 -24.38 22.39 -3.27
C GLN A 123 -23.50 23.17 -4.25
N LEU A 124 -22.19 23.16 -4.04
CA LEU A 124 -21.18 23.75 -4.92
C LEU A 124 -20.75 22.68 -5.93
N GLY A 125 -21.52 22.54 -7.01
CA GLY A 125 -21.21 21.63 -8.11
C GLY A 125 -22.44 20.89 -8.65
N GLY A 126 -22.34 20.43 -9.89
CA GLY A 126 -23.38 19.61 -10.53
C GLY A 126 -23.16 18.11 -10.36
N THR A 127 -24.23 17.34 -10.49
CA THR A 127 -24.15 15.90 -10.79
C THR A 127 -23.66 15.76 -12.23
N GLY A 128 -22.48 15.17 -12.42
CA GLY A 128 -21.85 15.06 -13.73
C GLY A 128 -21.29 13.67 -13.97
N ASP A 129 -21.12 13.33 -15.25
CA ASP A 129 -20.45 12.12 -15.71
C ASP A 129 -19.02 12.07 -15.16
N TYR A 130 -18.79 11.17 -14.21
CA TYR A 130 -17.50 10.98 -13.55
C TYR A 130 -16.39 10.59 -14.56
N ALA A 131 -16.71 9.95 -15.69
CA ALA A 131 -15.73 9.62 -16.72
C ALA A 131 -15.23 10.87 -17.48
N GLN A 132 -16.13 11.82 -17.73
CA GLN A 132 -15.77 13.12 -18.31
C GLN A 132 -15.00 13.97 -17.29
N LEU A 133 -15.42 13.95 -16.03
CA LEU A 133 -14.72 14.62 -14.94
C LEU A 133 -13.29 14.08 -14.78
N PHE A 134 -13.10 12.76 -14.84
CA PHE A 134 -11.76 12.18 -14.79
C PHE A 134 -10.90 12.68 -15.96
N THR A 135 -11.44 12.64 -17.17
CA THR A 135 -10.74 13.12 -18.38
C THR A 135 -10.32 14.58 -18.22
N SER A 136 -11.22 15.45 -17.75
CA SER A 136 -10.93 16.88 -17.60
C SER A 136 -9.87 17.17 -16.53
N ILE A 137 -9.84 16.38 -15.44
CA ILE A 137 -8.81 16.49 -14.40
C ILE A 137 -7.44 16.08 -14.95
N ILE A 138 -7.33 14.94 -15.63
CA ILE A 138 -6.03 14.43 -16.09
C ILE A 138 -5.49 15.20 -17.31
N SER A 139 -6.38 15.80 -18.11
CA SER A 139 -5.99 16.56 -19.29
C SER A 139 -5.60 18.01 -18.98
N ASN A 140 -5.88 18.51 -17.77
CA ASN A 140 -5.56 19.87 -17.35
C ASN A 140 -4.24 19.91 -16.56
N PRO A 141 -3.14 20.43 -17.14
CA PRO A 141 -1.84 20.43 -16.47
C PRO A 141 -1.81 21.23 -15.17
N ALA A 142 -2.56 22.34 -15.09
CA ALA A 142 -2.59 23.17 -13.89
C ALA A 142 -3.24 22.45 -12.71
N ILE A 143 -4.37 21.77 -12.95
CA ILE A 143 -5.05 20.96 -11.93
C ILE A 143 -4.17 19.77 -11.54
N ALA A 144 -3.64 19.03 -12.51
CA ALA A 144 -2.82 17.85 -12.25
C ALA A 144 -1.55 18.18 -11.44
N LEU A 145 -0.79 19.19 -11.86
CA LEU A 145 0.44 19.61 -11.16
C LEU A 145 0.14 20.27 -9.82
N GLY A 146 -0.89 21.12 -9.74
CA GLY A 146 -1.32 21.75 -8.48
C GLY A 146 -1.77 20.73 -7.44
N ALA A 147 -2.52 19.71 -7.86
CA ALA A 147 -2.97 18.62 -7.00
C ALA A 147 -1.80 17.73 -6.54
N GLN A 148 -0.89 17.38 -7.45
CA GLN A 148 0.32 16.63 -7.11
C GLN A 148 1.18 17.39 -6.09
N ALA A 149 1.41 18.69 -6.32
CA ALA A 149 2.17 19.53 -5.40
C ALA A 149 1.49 19.61 -4.02
N SER A 150 0.17 19.77 -3.99
CA SER A 150 -0.62 19.79 -2.75
C SER A 150 -0.48 18.48 -1.97
N PHE A 151 -0.52 17.34 -2.67
CA PHE A 151 -0.32 16.03 -2.05
C PHE A 151 1.09 15.86 -1.48
N ILE A 152 2.13 16.29 -2.22
CA ILE A 152 3.51 16.24 -1.75
C ILE A 152 3.70 17.13 -0.51
N LEU A 153 3.16 18.35 -0.51
CA LEU A 153 3.23 19.27 0.62
C LEU A 153 2.54 18.69 1.87
N LEU A 154 1.40 18.03 1.71
CA LEU A 154 0.73 17.33 2.81
C LEU A 154 1.59 16.20 3.38
N ASN A 155 2.25 15.42 2.52
CA ASN A 155 3.17 14.38 2.98
C ASN A 155 4.39 14.96 3.70
N ILE A 156 5.01 16.02 3.16
CA ILE A 156 6.12 16.73 3.81
C ILE A 156 5.69 17.25 5.18
N PHE A 157 4.49 17.80 5.29
CA PHE A 157 3.94 18.30 6.55
C PHE A 157 3.78 17.19 7.60
N ILE A 158 3.32 16.00 7.22
CA ILE A 158 3.22 14.85 8.14
C ILE A 158 4.61 14.35 8.53
N VAL A 159 5.51 14.15 7.56
CA VAL A 159 6.85 13.58 7.79
C VAL A 159 7.76 14.52 8.59
N SER A 160 7.69 15.83 8.34
CA SER A 160 8.48 16.85 9.06
C SER A 160 8.14 16.94 10.55
N ARG A 161 6.95 16.47 10.97
CA ARG A 161 6.56 16.34 12.38
C ARG A 161 7.16 15.11 13.08
N GLY A 162 7.92 14.29 12.35
CA GLY A 162 8.60 13.10 12.87
C GLY A 162 7.66 11.91 13.09
N VAL A 163 8.24 10.84 13.65
CA VAL A 163 7.57 9.53 13.79
C VAL A 163 6.34 9.60 14.70
N GLN A 164 6.48 10.09 15.94
CA GLN A 164 5.40 10.08 16.93
C GLN A 164 4.28 11.10 16.61
N LYS A 165 4.66 12.36 16.38
CA LYS A 165 3.70 13.47 16.21
C LYS A 165 3.13 13.55 14.79
N GLY A 166 3.80 12.94 13.81
CA GLY A 166 3.37 12.87 12.41
C GLY A 166 2.79 11.52 12.05
N ILE A 167 3.68 10.57 11.71
CA ILE A 167 3.34 9.29 11.09
C ILE A 167 2.44 8.43 11.99
N GLU A 168 2.80 8.26 13.26
CA GLU A 168 2.04 7.44 14.21
C GLU A 168 0.64 8.01 14.46
N ARG A 169 0.53 9.33 14.68
CA ARG A 169 -0.77 9.98 14.90
C ARG A 169 -1.67 9.88 13.68
N ALA A 170 -1.12 10.09 12.48
CA ALA A 170 -1.85 9.91 11.23
C ALA A 170 -2.34 8.46 11.09
N SER A 171 -1.45 7.48 11.30
CA SER A 171 -1.76 6.05 11.16
C SER A 171 -2.84 5.58 12.14
N LYS A 172 -2.82 6.05 13.39
CA LYS A 172 -3.83 5.74 14.42
C LYS A 172 -5.24 6.18 14.05
N VAL A 173 -5.39 7.22 13.24
CA VAL A 173 -6.69 7.74 12.79
C VAL A 173 -7.06 7.17 11.43
N MET A 174 -6.14 7.22 10.47
CA MET A 174 -6.40 6.87 9.08
C MET A 174 -6.63 5.37 8.89
N MET A 175 -5.91 4.50 9.62
CA MET A 175 -6.05 3.05 9.43
C MET A 175 -7.42 2.51 9.88
N PRO A 176 -7.93 2.83 11.09
CA PRO A 176 -9.29 2.44 11.46
C PRO A 176 -10.35 3.03 10.54
N LEU A 177 -10.20 4.30 10.14
CA LEU A 177 -11.13 4.96 9.23
C LEU A 177 -11.17 4.25 7.86
N LEU A 178 -10.02 3.92 7.31
CA LEU A 178 -9.90 3.18 6.06
C LEU A 178 -10.60 1.82 6.15
N PHE A 179 -10.39 1.09 7.25
CA PHE A 179 -11.05 -0.19 7.49
C PHE A 179 -12.57 -0.07 7.52
N ILE A 180 -13.10 0.93 8.24
CA ILE A 180 -14.55 1.20 8.31
C ILE A 180 -15.11 1.52 6.92
N ILE A 181 -14.43 2.39 6.16
CA ILE A 181 -14.84 2.75 4.79
C ILE A 181 -14.87 1.50 3.90
N PHE A 182 -13.89 0.61 3.99
CA PHE A 182 -13.91 -0.64 3.23
C PHE A 182 -15.08 -1.53 3.59
N VAL A 183 -15.41 -1.70 4.87
CA VAL A 183 -16.56 -2.51 5.29
C VAL A 183 -17.86 -1.93 4.71
N VAL A 184 -18.03 -0.61 4.75
CA VAL A 184 -19.20 0.08 4.19
C VAL A 184 -19.27 -0.13 2.67
N ILE A 185 -18.17 0.06 1.96
CA ILE A 185 -18.11 -0.13 0.50
C ILE A 185 -18.39 -1.59 0.14
N ILE A 186 -17.81 -2.56 0.85
CA ILE A 186 -18.08 -3.99 0.63
C ILE A 186 -19.56 -4.28 0.82
N GLY A 187 -20.15 -3.84 1.93
CA GLY A 187 -21.58 -4.02 2.21
C GLY A 187 -22.44 -3.42 1.10
N ARG A 188 -22.12 -2.20 0.65
CA ARG A 188 -22.84 -1.56 -0.45
C ARG A 188 -22.65 -2.30 -1.77
N SER A 189 -21.43 -2.72 -2.11
CA SER A 189 -21.15 -3.50 -3.32
C SER A 189 -21.97 -4.78 -3.32
N LEU A 190 -21.98 -5.55 -2.23
CA LEU A 190 -22.73 -6.80 -2.13
C LEU A 190 -24.25 -6.63 -2.27
N SER A 191 -24.78 -5.45 -1.98
CA SER A 191 -26.20 -5.12 -2.18
C SER A 191 -26.59 -4.78 -3.63
N LEU A 192 -25.62 -4.63 -4.53
CA LEU A 192 -25.89 -4.32 -5.93
C LEU A 192 -26.38 -5.55 -6.71
N PRO A 193 -27.18 -5.35 -7.78
CA PRO A 193 -27.57 -6.44 -8.67
C PRO A 193 -26.35 -7.16 -9.24
N ASN A 194 -26.43 -8.49 -9.37
CA ASN A 194 -25.37 -9.35 -9.91
C ASN A 194 -24.04 -9.35 -9.13
N ALA A 195 -24.02 -8.84 -7.90
CA ALA A 195 -22.83 -8.86 -7.04
C ALA A 195 -22.19 -10.26 -6.94
N MET A 196 -23.01 -11.30 -6.77
CA MET A 196 -22.51 -12.66 -6.61
C MET A 196 -21.79 -13.21 -7.85
N GLU A 197 -22.11 -12.73 -9.05
CA GLU A 197 -21.36 -13.10 -10.26
C GLU A 197 -19.94 -12.53 -10.23
N GLY A 198 -19.79 -11.29 -9.75
CA GLY A 198 -18.49 -10.67 -9.54
C GLY A 198 -17.68 -11.34 -8.42
N VAL A 199 -18.33 -11.77 -7.31
CA VAL A 199 -17.66 -12.60 -6.29
C VAL A 199 -17.10 -13.86 -6.93
N LEU A 200 -17.97 -14.56 -7.68
CA LEU A 200 -17.62 -15.84 -8.26
C LEU A 200 -16.48 -15.69 -9.26
N TYR A 201 -16.51 -14.66 -10.12
CA TYR A 201 -15.41 -14.38 -11.03
C TYR A 201 -14.11 -14.06 -10.30
N PHE A 202 -14.19 -13.29 -9.21
CA PHE A 202 -13.03 -12.90 -8.43
C PHE A 202 -12.40 -14.08 -7.68
N LEU A 203 -13.20 -15.00 -7.13
CA LEU A 203 -12.72 -16.09 -6.28
C LEU A 203 -12.52 -17.42 -7.01
N LYS A 204 -13.28 -17.71 -8.06
CA LYS A 204 -13.20 -18.99 -8.79
C LYS A 204 -11.90 -19.02 -9.60
N PRO A 205 -10.98 -19.97 -9.33
CA PRO A 205 -9.74 -20.05 -10.08
C PRO A 205 -10.00 -20.50 -11.51
N ASP A 206 -9.61 -19.67 -12.48
CA ASP A 206 -9.61 -20.00 -13.90
C ASP A 206 -8.19 -19.84 -14.46
N PHE A 207 -7.43 -20.93 -14.46
CA PHE A 207 -6.06 -20.95 -14.96
C PHE A 207 -5.98 -20.88 -16.49
N SER A 208 -7.08 -21.09 -17.22
CA SER A 208 -7.07 -21.03 -18.68
C SER A 208 -6.79 -19.61 -19.21
N LYS A 209 -7.11 -18.60 -18.41
CA LYS A 209 -6.87 -17.17 -18.71
C LYS A 209 -5.57 -16.65 -18.14
N LEU A 210 -4.83 -17.48 -17.39
CA LEU A 210 -3.61 -17.07 -16.73
C LEU A 210 -2.41 -17.26 -17.68
N THR A 211 -1.84 -16.16 -18.14
CA THR A 211 -0.66 -16.16 -19.03
C THR A 211 0.64 -16.17 -18.23
N SER A 212 1.77 -16.48 -18.88
CA SER A 212 3.11 -16.34 -18.29
C SER A 212 3.39 -14.91 -17.79
N ALA A 213 2.91 -13.90 -18.53
CA ALA A 213 2.96 -12.50 -18.09
C ALA A 213 2.10 -12.28 -16.83
N GLY A 214 0.91 -12.90 -16.76
CA GLY A 214 0.03 -12.88 -15.58
C GLY A 214 0.70 -13.43 -14.32
N LEU A 215 1.53 -14.48 -14.44
CA LEU A 215 2.34 -14.99 -13.32
C LEU A 215 3.35 -13.95 -12.83
N LEU A 216 4.09 -13.32 -13.75
CA LEU A 216 5.03 -12.26 -13.42
C LEU A 216 4.34 -11.05 -12.78
N TYR A 217 3.16 -10.70 -13.26
CA TYR A 217 2.34 -9.64 -12.69
C TYR A 217 1.87 -9.98 -11.28
N ALA A 218 1.47 -11.22 -11.01
CA ALA A 218 1.06 -11.65 -9.68
C ALA A 218 2.23 -11.59 -8.69
N LEU A 219 3.42 -12.05 -9.10
CA LEU A 219 4.65 -11.96 -8.30
C LEU A 219 5.04 -10.49 -8.04
N GLY A 220 5.07 -9.66 -9.09
CA GLY A 220 5.37 -8.24 -8.95
C GLY A 220 4.34 -7.52 -8.07
N GLN A 221 3.06 -7.89 -8.17
CA GLN A 221 2.01 -7.35 -7.32
C GLN A 221 2.17 -7.79 -5.85
N SER A 222 2.67 -9.00 -5.60
CA SER A 222 3.03 -9.43 -4.24
C SER A 222 4.15 -8.59 -3.64
N PHE A 223 5.18 -8.25 -4.42
CA PHE A 223 6.29 -7.42 -3.94
C PHE A 223 5.80 -6.00 -3.68
N PHE A 224 4.95 -5.50 -4.57
CA PHE A 224 4.32 -4.20 -4.45
C PHE A 224 3.43 -4.09 -3.21
N ALA A 225 2.57 -5.09 -2.98
CA ALA A 225 1.63 -5.13 -1.85
C ALA A 225 2.34 -5.18 -0.50
N LEU A 226 3.48 -5.87 -0.43
CA LEU A 226 4.32 -5.93 0.76
C LEU A 226 5.39 -4.84 0.80
N SER A 227 5.36 -3.83 -0.08
CA SER A 227 6.37 -2.75 -0.19
C SER A 227 7.84 -3.23 -0.20
N LEU A 228 8.11 -4.39 -0.80
CA LEU A 228 9.43 -5.02 -0.81
C LEU A 228 10.40 -4.40 -1.81
N GLY A 229 11.69 -4.49 -1.50
CA GLY A 229 12.78 -4.04 -2.38
C GLY A 229 13.18 -2.57 -2.19
N GLY A 230 12.33 -1.79 -1.51
CA GLY A 230 12.66 -0.44 -1.03
C GLY A 230 13.35 -0.42 0.34
N TYR A 231 13.40 -1.56 1.05
CA TYR A 231 13.93 -1.68 2.42
C TYR A 231 13.21 -0.81 3.45
N SER A 232 11.97 -0.40 3.17
CA SER A 232 11.16 0.45 4.05
C SER A 232 10.90 -0.21 5.40
N TYR A 233 10.80 -1.55 5.44
CA TYR A 233 10.64 -2.28 6.70
C TYR A 233 11.92 -2.32 7.53
N ALA A 234 13.10 -2.27 6.89
CA ALA A 234 14.36 -2.11 7.61
C ALA A 234 14.41 -0.75 8.32
N ASP A 235 13.97 0.33 7.66
CA ASP A 235 13.85 1.67 8.26
C ASP A 235 12.79 1.73 9.37
N LEU A 236 11.60 1.16 9.15
CA LEU A 236 10.55 1.06 10.18
C LEU A 236 11.05 0.32 11.43
N CYS A 237 11.78 -0.78 11.26
CA CYS A 237 12.39 -1.53 12.36
C CYS A 237 13.55 -0.79 13.02
N PHE A 238 14.34 -0.02 12.28
CA PHE A 238 15.35 0.86 12.87
C PHE A 238 14.71 1.89 13.83
N LEU A 239 13.55 2.42 13.47
CA LEU A 239 12.79 3.41 14.25
C LEU A 239 12.06 2.82 15.46
N LEU A 240 11.93 1.49 15.56
CA LEU A 240 11.40 0.77 16.74
C LEU A 240 12.26 0.86 17.98
N GLY A 241 13.53 1.20 17.81
CA GLY A 241 14.43 1.35 18.94
C GLY A 241 14.89 0.01 19.42
N GLN A 242 16.18 -0.06 19.68
CA GLN A 242 16.73 -1.15 20.47
C GLN A 242 16.29 -0.84 21.90
N GLU A 243 15.21 -1.45 22.37
CA GLU A 243 14.89 -1.45 23.80
C GLU A 243 16.18 -1.83 24.56
N ASN A 244 16.50 -1.05 25.60
CA ASN A 244 17.80 -0.96 26.25
C ASN A 244 18.49 -2.34 26.41
N GLN A 245 19.58 -2.54 25.66
CA GLN A 245 20.27 -3.84 25.53
C GLN A 245 21.18 -4.17 26.73
N SER A 246 20.67 -4.14 27.95
CA SER A 246 21.42 -4.57 29.14
C SER A 246 20.54 -5.39 30.08
N GLY A 247 20.40 -6.70 29.81
CA GLY A 247 19.85 -7.64 30.79
C GLY A 247 19.52 -9.04 30.27
N PRO A 248 19.32 -10.01 31.20
CA PRO A 248 19.01 -11.43 30.92
C PRO A 248 17.64 -11.68 30.24
N VAL A 249 16.88 -10.63 29.93
CA VAL A 249 15.57 -10.65 29.25
C VAL A 249 15.66 -11.15 27.79
N ARG A 250 16.88 -11.24 27.22
CA ARG A 250 17.16 -11.75 25.86
C ARG A 250 16.57 -13.13 25.55
N TYR A 251 16.43 -14.02 26.54
CA TYR A 251 15.95 -15.40 26.31
C TYR A 251 14.44 -15.57 26.47
N PHE A 252 13.80 -14.73 27.30
CA PHE A 252 12.37 -14.89 27.60
C PHE A 252 11.46 -14.30 26.50
N HIS A 253 11.94 -13.30 25.75
CA HIS A 253 11.14 -12.72 24.66
C HIS A 253 11.19 -13.52 23.35
N ARG A 254 12.23 -14.32 23.12
CA ARG A 254 12.40 -15.15 21.91
C ARG A 254 11.34 -16.24 21.77
N SER A 255 10.76 -16.73 22.87
CA SER A 255 9.75 -17.80 22.85
C SER A 255 8.32 -17.31 22.58
N HIS A 256 7.97 -16.08 22.99
CA HIS A 256 6.60 -15.56 22.84
C HIS A 256 6.38 -14.71 21.58
N GLU A 257 7.44 -14.17 20.94
CA GLU A 257 7.30 -13.38 19.70
C GLU A 257 6.96 -14.25 18.46
N HIS A 258 7.30 -15.55 18.46
CA HIS A 258 6.90 -16.46 17.39
C HIS A 258 5.38 -16.68 17.28
N LEU A 259 4.62 -16.42 18.35
CA LEU A 259 3.16 -16.55 18.37
C LEU A 259 2.42 -15.23 18.07
N GLY A 260 3.03 -14.07 18.34
CA GLY A 260 2.41 -12.76 18.18
C GLY A 260 2.43 -12.19 16.75
N PHE A 261 3.30 -12.70 15.88
CA PHE A 261 3.39 -12.26 14.46
C PHE A 261 2.42 -12.98 13.53
N HIS A 262 1.64 -13.96 14.02
CA HIS A 262 0.70 -14.75 13.21
C HIS A 262 -0.52 -13.98 12.69
N HIS A 263 -0.75 -12.73 13.13
CA HIS A 263 -1.98 -11.98 12.82
C HIS A 263 -1.77 -10.72 11.96
N GLY A 264 -0.55 -10.42 11.53
CA GLY A 264 -0.25 -9.16 10.81
C GLY A 264 -0.31 -9.23 9.27
N GLY A 265 -0.53 -10.41 8.67
CA GLY A 265 -0.26 -10.65 7.24
C GLY A 265 -1.46 -10.95 6.33
N THR A 266 -2.70 -10.92 6.82
CA THR A 266 -3.85 -11.49 6.08
C THR A 266 -4.93 -10.50 5.64
N SER A 267 -4.72 -9.19 5.78
CA SER A 267 -5.75 -8.18 5.49
C SER A 267 -5.83 -7.75 4.01
N HIS A 268 -5.76 -8.70 3.07
CA HIS A 268 -6.03 -8.45 1.64
C HIS A 268 -7.17 -9.36 1.17
N PHE A 269 -8.39 -9.01 1.59
CA PHE A 269 -9.63 -9.50 0.98
C PHE A 269 -10.27 -8.37 0.15
N PRO A 270 -11.01 -8.69 -0.93
CA PRO A 270 -11.24 -7.78 -2.03
C PRO A 270 -12.54 -7.02 -1.86
N SER A 271 -12.46 -5.70 -1.88
CA SER A 271 -13.60 -4.78 -1.84
C SER A 271 -14.21 -4.46 -3.20
N HIS A 272 -14.13 -5.35 -4.19
CA HIS A 272 -14.66 -5.10 -5.53
C HIS A 272 -15.35 -6.34 -6.09
N VAL A 273 -16.59 -6.51 -5.66
CA VAL A 273 -17.47 -7.60 -6.07
C VAL A 273 -18.56 -7.14 -7.06
N SER A 274 -18.77 -5.84 -7.18
CA SER A 274 -19.91 -5.32 -7.96
C SER A 274 -19.47 -4.16 -8.82
N PHE A 275 -18.67 -4.48 -9.84
CA PHE A 275 -18.50 -3.60 -10.98
C PHE A 275 -18.83 -4.41 -12.21
N GLN A 276 -19.95 -4.04 -12.82
CA GLN A 276 -20.47 -4.62 -14.06
C GLN A 276 -19.41 -4.37 -15.13
N TYR A 277 -18.60 -5.39 -15.44
CA TYR A 277 -17.66 -5.32 -16.57
C TYR A 277 -18.39 -5.82 -17.81
N PRO A 278 -18.70 -4.95 -18.80
CA PRO A 278 -18.88 -5.43 -20.15
C PRO A 278 -17.54 -5.98 -20.63
N VAL A 279 -17.53 -7.28 -20.92
CA VAL A 279 -16.39 -7.99 -21.48
C VAL A 279 -15.98 -7.29 -22.78
N GLY A 280 -14.77 -6.75 -22.80
CA GLY A 280 -14.10 -6.23 -23.99
C GLY A 280 -14.26 -4.72 -24.22
N ARG A 281 -13.34 -3.92 -23.66
CA ARG A 281 -12.89 -2.64 -24.25
C ARG A 281 -11.66 -2.08 -23.52
N GLY A 282 -10.50 -2.11 -24.20
CA GLY A 282 -9.48 -1.06 -24.22
C GLY A 282 -8.70 -0.71 -22.95
N THR A 283 -7.45 -0.28 -23.17
CA THR A 283 -6.43 0.18 -22.22
C THR A 283 -6.75 1.50 -21.52
N LYS A 284 -7.83 1.59 -20.74
CA LYS A 284 -8.14 2.79 -19.93
C LYS A 284 -7.75 2.58 -18.45
N PRO A 285 -7.30 3.64 -17.74
CA PRO A 285 -6.90 3.53 -16.33
C PRO A 285 -8.05 3.03 -15.45
N ALA A 286 -7.80 2.20 -14.43
CA ALA A 286 -8.87 1.63 -13.61
C ALA A 286 -9.75 2.68 -12.92
N LEU A 287 -9.19 3.85 -12.58
CA LEU A 287 -9.93 5.00 -12.05
C LEU A 287 -10.98 5.52 -13.03
N TYR A 288 -10.74 5.45 -14.34
CA TYR A 288 -11.72 5.81 -15.36
C TYR A 288 -12.93 4.86 -15.34
N HIS A 289 -12.69 3.57 -15.13
CA HIS A 289 -13.77 2.59 -15.02
C HIS A 289 -14.56 2.73 -13.70
N LEU A 290 -13.85 3.00 -12.61
CA LEU A 290 -14.42 3.29 -11.29
C LEU A 290 -15.27 4.57 -11.30
N ALA A 291 -14.83 5.57 -12.06
CA ALA A 291 -15.56 6.80 -12.33
C ALA A 291 -16.79 6.54 -13.21
N SER A 292 -16.66 5.82 -14.33
CA SER A 292 -17.78 5.58 -15.27
C SER A 292 -18.94 4.71 -14.75
N THR A 293 -18.81 4.14 -13.54
CA THR A 293 -19.78 3.22 -12.94
C THR A 293 -20.39 3.74 -11.64
N LEU A 294 -19.97 4.93 -11.18
CA LEU A 294 -20.63 5.74 -10.15
C LEU A 294 -21.56 6.76 -10.82
#